data_AF-A0A9P7D1H9-F1
#
_entry.id   AF-A0A9P7D1H9-F1
#
_cell.length_a   1.000
_cell.length_b   1.000
_cell.length_c   1.000
_cell.angle_alpha   90.00
_cell.angle_beta   90.00
_cell.angle_gamma   90.00
#
_symmetry.space_group_name_H-M   'P 1'
#
loop_
_entity.id
_entity.type
_entity.pdbx_description
1 polymer ?
#
loop_
_entity_poly.entity_id
_entity_poly.type
_entity_poly.pdbx_seq_one_letter_code
_entity_poly.pdbx_strand_id
1 'polypeptide(L)'
;MLVVHPSSRCDVCLGPYSISSDLATSPHTIECGHIFCLRCLHSLNTSTCPLCRQIFDPDCVKKLHVGNPPASERDNTERGNSEQGIVYDHAGFLLHRMSLVSGEGVSEVDVVEVVSEVQEWLQSQPDGPDSYLTQFLSNFF
;
A
#
# COMPACT_ATOMS: atom_id res chain seq x y z
N MET A 1 1.86 5.46 2.25
CA MET A 1 1.42 4.24 1.51
C MET A 1 2.65 3.49 1.06
N LEU A 2 2.79 2.20 1.39
CA LEU A 2 3.88 1.40 0.86
C LEU A 2 3.51 0.93 -0.56
N VAL A 3 4.18 1.51 -1.56
CA VAL A 3 4.08 1.05 -2.95
C VAL A 3 5.18 0.01 -3.14
N VAL A 4 4.78 -1.23 -3.41
CA VAL A 4 5.71 -2.32 -3.72
C VAL A 4 5.77 -2.45 -5.24
N HIS A 5 6.99 -2.45 -5.79
CA HIS A 5 7.17 -2.58 -7.22
C HIS A 5 6.63 -3.94 -7.70
N PRO A 6 6.00 -4.05 -8.90
CA PRO A 6 5.46 -5.32 -9.39
C PRO A 6 6.49 -6.46 -9.52
N SER A 7 7.79 -6.12 -9.55
CA SER A 7 8.88 -7.10 -9.59
C SER A 7 9.37 -7.55 -8.20
N SER A 8 8.83 -6.99 -7.12
CA SER A 8 9.22 -7.38 -5.76
C SER A 8 8.83 -8.83 -5.48
N ARG A 9 9.75 -9.54 -4.83
CA ARG A 9 9.67 -10.97 -4.59
C ARG A 9 10.09 -11.28 -3.16
N CYS A 10 9.72 -12.46 -2.68
CA CYS A 10 10.19 -12.96 -1.39
C CYS A 10 11.65 -13.42 -1.50
N ASP A 11 12.51 -12.98 -0.58
CA ASP A 11 13.93 -13.35 -0.58
C ASP A 11 14.20 -14.83 -0.23
N VAL A 12 13.19 -15.57 0.22
CA VAL A 12 13.30 -17.00 0.56
C VAL A 12 12.88 -17.88 -0.61
N CYS A 13 11.66 -17.74 -1.12
CA CYS A 13 11.17 -18.57 -2.24
C CYS A 13 11.37 -17.96 -3.62
N LEU A 14 11.82 -16.70 -3.70
CA LEU A 14 11.97 -15.91 -4.93
C LEU A 14 10.67 -15.74 -5.73
N GLY A 15 9.53 -16.09 -5.14
CA GLY A 15 8.20 -15.94 -5.73
C GLY A 15 7.71 -14.49 -5.69
N PRO A 16 6.90 -14.06 -6.67
CA PRO A 16 6.29 -12.73 -6.66
C PRO A 16 5.28 -12.60 -5.52
N TYR A 17 5.14 -11.40 -4.99
CA TYR A 17 4.11 -11.10 -4.00
C TYR A 17 2.72 -10.98 -4.65
N SER A 18 1.71 -11.60 -4.05
CA SER A 18 0.31 -11.40 -4.42
C SER A 18 -0.35 -10.36 -3.53
N ILE A 19 -0.87 -9.29 -4.13
CA ILE A 19 -1.44 -8.16 -3.38
C ILE A 19 -2.89 -8.46 -2.95
N SER A 20 -3.70 -9.12 -3.79
CA SER A 20 -5.14 -9.27 -3.57
C SER A 20 -5.64 -10.71 -3.45
N SER A 21 -4.94 -11.69 -4.01
CA SER A 21 -5.54 -13.02 -4.26
C SER A 21 -5.19 -14.09 -3.22
N ASP A 22 -3.94 -14.15 -2.78
CA ASP A 22 -3.45 -15.24 -1.91
C ASP A 22 -2.72 -14.69 -0.69
N LEU A 23 -3.18 -15.06 0.50
CA LEU A 23 -2.56 -14.67 1.76
C LEU A 23 -1.18 -15.32 1.93
N ALA A 24 -1.02 -16.55 1.46
CA ALA A 24 0.21 -17.32 1.60
C ALA A 24 1.39 -16.66 0.87
N THR A 25 1.13 -16.04 -0.28
CA THR A 25 2.13 -15.32 -1.09
C THR A 25 2.08 -13.80 -0.91
N SER A 26 1.23 -13.28 -0.02
CA SER A 26 1.19 -11.86 0.30
C SER A 26 2.36 -11.43 1.19
N PRO A 27 2.84 -10.17 1.05
CA PRO A 27 4.00 -9.70 1.82
C PRO A 27 3.63 -9.48 3.29
N HIS A 28 4.50 -9.95 4.17
CA HIS A 28 4.39 -9.80 5.62
C HIS A 28 5.71 -9.27 6.18
N THR A 29 5.61 -8.36 7.13
CA THR A 29 6.76 -7.84 7.88
C THR A 29 6.86 -8.51 9.25
N ILE A 30 8.08 -8.67 9.72
CA ILE A 30 8.43 -9.07 11.09
C ILE A 30 9.03 -7.88 11.84
N GLU A 31 9.26 -8.03 13.15
CA GLU A 31 9.71 -6.94 14.04
C GLU A 31 11.00 -6.24 13.57
N CYS A 32 11.91 -6.97 12.92
CA CYS A 32 13.13 -6.39 12.37
C CYS A 32 12.94 -5.62 11.06
N GLY A 33 11.71 -5.53 10.52
CA GLY A 33 11.36 -4.80 9.31
C GLY A 33 11.63 -5.51 7.98
N HIS A 34 12.15 -6.75 8.01
CA HIS A 34 12.34 -7.54 6.79
C HIS A 34 11.03 -8.17 6.32
N ILE A 35 10.86 -8.31 5.00
CA ILE A 35 9.60 -8.67 4.37
C ILE A 35 9.72 -10.03 3.68
N PHE A 36 8.78 -10.93 3.96
CA PHE A 36 8.71 -12.26 3.36
C PHE A 36 7.26 -12.62 3.05
N CYS A 37 7.03 -13.69 2.27
CA CYS A 37 5.67 -14.21 2.15
C CYS A 37 5.30 -15.04 3.39
N LEU A 38 4.00 -15.11 3.71
CA LEU A 38 3.51 -15.82 4.89
C LEU A 38 3.91 -17.30 4.88
N ARG A 39 3.85 -17.93 3.71
CA ARG A 39 4.25 -19.33 3.52
C ARG A 39 5.68 -19.57 3.97
N CYS A 40 6.60 -18.67 3.58
CA CYS A 40 8.00 -18.79 3.96
C CYS A 40 8.20 -18.58 5.45
N LEU A 41 7.54 -17.59 6.07
CA LEU A 41 7.62 -17.37 7.52
C LEU A 41 7.15 -18.58 8.32
N HIS A 42 6.04 -19.21 7.92
CA HIS A 42 5.52 -20.42 8.59
C HIS A 42 6.38 -21.67 8.35
N SER A 43 7.20 -21.68 7.30
CA SER A 43 8.07 -22.83 6.98
C SER A 43 9.44 -22.74 7.65
N LEU A 44 9.73 -21.65 8.39
CA LEU A 44 10.99 -21.52 9.10
C LEU A 44 11.00 -22.45 10.33
N ASN A 45 12.08 -23.22 10.47
CA ASN A 45 12.28 -24.09 11.63
C ASN A 45 12.51 -23.30 12.93
N THR A 46 12.98 -22.06 12.82
CA THR A 46 13.26 -21.16 13.93
C THR A 46 12.67 -19.79 13.62
N SER A 47 12.16 -19.10 14.65
CA SER A 47 11.62 -17.74 14.54
C SER A 47 12.76 -16.70 14.49
N THR A 48 13.67 -16.88 13.53
CA THR A 48 14.84 -16.04 13.29
C THR A 48 14.80 -15.51 11.86
N CYS A 49 14.99 -14.21 11.68
CA CYS A 49 14.98 -13.58 10.37
C CYS A 49 16.07 -14.18 9.44
N PRO A 50 15.72 -14.64 8.23
CA PRO A 50 16.69 -15.14 7.25
C PRO A 50 17.78 -14.15 6.83
N LEU A 51 17.52 -12.84 6.95
CA LEU A 51 18.42 -11.79 6.48
C LEU A 51 19.33 -11.24 7.58
N CYS A 52 18.78 -10.82 8.72
CA CYS A 52 19.56 -10.22 9.82
C CYS A 52 19.73 -11.12 11.05
N ARG A 53 19.11 -12.31 11.07
CA ARG A 53 19.18 -13.30 12.16
C ARG A 53 18.60 -12.84 13.51
N GLN A 54 17.92 -11.68 13.55
CA GLN A 54 17.18 -11.28 14.74
C GLN A 54 16.02 -12.24 14.99
N ILE A 55 15.82 -12.58 16.26
CA ILE A 55 14.65 -13.36 16.71
C ILE A 55 13.42 -12.48 16.54
N PHE A 56 12.32 -13.08 16.11
CA PHE A 56 11.03 -12.43 16.04
C PHE A 56 9.95 -13.31 16.68
N ASP A 57 8.87 -12.70 17.12
CA ASP A 57 7.67 -13.40 17.57
C ASP A 57 6.74 -13.72 16.38
N PRO A 58 6.46 -15.01 16.07
CA PRO A 58 5.54 -15.41 15.02
C PRO A 58 4.12 -14.82 15.17
N ASP A 59 3.66 -14.57 16.40
CA ASP A 59 2.34 -13.99 16.65
C ASP A 59 2.28 -12.48 16.34
N CYS A 60 3.45 -11.85 16.23
CA CYS A 60 3.60 -10.43 15.89
C CYS A 60 3.78 -10.17 14.38
N VAL A 61 3.77 -11.20 13.53
CA VAL A 61 3.87 -11.06 12.07
C VAL A 61 2.69 -10.25 11.53
N LYS A 62 2.95 -9.18 10.76
CA LYS A 62 1.91 -8.30 10.20
C LYS A 62 1.84 -8.38 8.68
N LYS A 63 0.64 -8.53 8.14
CA LYS A 63 0.38 -8.42 6.71
C LYS A 63 0.59 -6.98 6.25
N LEU A 64 1.35 -6.78 5.18
CA LEU A 64 1.50 -5.48 4.56
C LEU A 64 0.37 -5.24 3.55
N HIS A 65 -0.36 -4.15 3.76
CA HIS A 65 -1.33 -3.66 2.78
C HIS A 65 -0.58 -2.81 1.75
N VAL A 66 -0.48 -3.36 0.54
CA VAL A 66 0.18 -2.71 -0.59
C VAL A 66 -0.89 -2.08 -1.49
N GLY A 67 -0.76 -0.79 -1.78
CA GLY A 67 -1.59 -0.15 -2.80
C GLY A 67 -1.21 -0.70 -4.17
N ASN A 68 -2.16 -1.30 -4.88
CA ASN A 68 -1.97 -1.59 -6.29
C ASN A 68 -2.18 -0.27 -7.05
N PRO A 69 -1.16 0.35 -7.68
CA PRO A 69 -1.44 1.42 -8.61
C PRO A 69 -2.31 0.86 -9.74
N PRO A 70 -3.32 1.60 -10.22
CA PRO A 70 -4.09 1.16 -11.38
C PRO A 70 -3.10 0.94 -12.53
N ALA A 71 -3.32 -0.12 -13.31
CA ALA A 71 -2.42 -0.56 -14.37
C ALA A 71 -2.41 0.46 -15.53
N SER A 72 -1.74 1.60 -15.38
CA SER A 72 -1.69 2.65 -16.41
C SER A 72 -0.33 2.74 -17.12
N GLU A 73 0.50 1.70 -17.08
CA GLU A 73 1.75 1.68 -17.87
C GLU A 73 2.08 0.30 -18.48
N ARG A 74 1.06 -0.40 -19.00
CA ARG A 74 1.29 -1.52 -19.93
C ARG A 74 0.26 -1.56 -21.05
N ASP A 75 -0.02 -0.44 -21.70
CA ASP A 75 -0.25 -0.46 -23.15
C ASP A 75 -0.14 0.94 -23.74
N ASN A 76 0.84 1.15 -24.61
CA ASN A 76 0.83 2.27 -25.54
C ASN A 76 -0.11 1.88 -26.68
N THR A 77 -1.44 1.88 -26.49
CA THR A 77 -2.42 1.93 -27.58
C THR A 77 -3.79 2.35 -27.02
N GLU A 78 -4.30 3.47 -27.55
CA GLU A 78 -5.72 3.86 -27.60
C GLU A 78 -6.43 4.39 -26.33
N ARG A 79 -6.19 5.70 -26.12
CA ARG A 79 -7.21 6.75 -25.91
C ARG A 79 -8.67 6.29 -25.81
N GLY A 80 -9.13 6.01 -24.60
CA GLY A 80 -10.54 5.96 -24.23
C GLY A 80 -10.84 6.99 -23.15
N ASN A 81 -11.68 7.99 -23.44
CA ASN A 81 -12.25 8.90 -22.45
C ASN A 81 -13.16 8.09 -21.50
N SER A 82 -12.63 7.64 -20.37
CA SER A 82 -13.42 7.14 -19.25
C SER A 82 -13.24 8.10 -18.07
N GLU A 83 -14.35 8.64 -17.57
CA GLU A 83 -14.42 9.56 -16.42
C GLU A 83 -13.76 8.96 -15.15
N GLN A 84 -13.63 7.63 -15.07
CA GLN A 84 -12.83 6.95 -14.05
C GLN A 84 -11.34 7.34 -14.05
N GLY A 85 -10.73 7.68 -15.20
CA GLY A 85 -9.31 8.03 -15.29
C GLY A 85 -8.96 9.34 -14.57
N ILE A 86 -9.92 10.27 -14.46
CA ILE A 86 -9.75 11.56 -13.78
C ILE A 86 -9.80 11.36 -12.25
N VAL A 87 -10.63 10.43 -11.76
CA VAL A 87 -10.78 10.15 -10.33
C VAL A 87 -9.50 9.53 -9.73
N TYR A 88 -8.84 8.63 -10.48
CA TYR A 88 -7.57 8.02 -10.04
C TYR A 88 -6.42 9.03 -10.00
N ASP A 89 -6.41 10.01 -10.91
CA ASP A 89 -5.41 11.07 -10.95
C ASP A 89 -5.52 11.99 -9.71
N HIS A 90 -6.75 12.39 -9.36
CA HIS A 90 -6.96 13.26 -8.20
C HIS A 90 -6.72 12.54 -6.85
N ALA A 91 -7.12 11.28 -6.73
CA ALA A 91 -6.82 10.48 -5.53
C ALA A 91 -5.29 10.29 -5.34
N GLY A 92 -4.56 10.03 -6.43
CA GLY A 92 -3.10 9.95 -6.42
C GLY A 92 -2.44 11.26 -6.01
N PHE A 93 -2.95 12.39 -6.51
CA PHE A 93 -2.50 13.73 -6.14
C PHE A 93 -2.67 14.02 -4.64
N LEU A 94 -3.86 13.74 -4.09
CA LEU A 94 -4.13 13.94 -2.66
C LEU A 94 -3.23 13.07 -1.78
N LEU A 95 -3.01 11.81 -2.17
CA LEU A 95 -2.08 10.92 -1.46
C LEU A 95 -0.64 11.41 -1.50
N HIS A 96 -0.19 11.96 -2.63
CA HIS A 96 1.12 12.59 -2.72
C HIS A 96 1.23 13.78 -1.78
N ARG A 97 0.22 14.66 -1.75
CA ARG A 97 0.17 15.79 -0.82
C ARG A 97 0.17 15.36 0.64
N MET A 98 -0.62 14.35 1.01
CA MET A 98 -0.60 13.76 2.36
C MET A 98 0.80 13.26 2.73
N SER A 99 1.51 12.62 1.79
CA SER A 99 2.89 12.17 2.02
C SER A 99 3.85 13.33 2.29
N LEU A 100 3.65 14.49 1.65
CA LEU A 100 4.51 15.66 1.84
C LEU A 100 4.30 16.31 3.22
N VAL A 101 3.08 16.27 3.75
CA VAL A 101 2.76 16.86 5.07
C VAL A 101 2.91 15.89 6.25
N SER A 102 3.28 14.62 5.99
CA SER A 102 3.46 13.60 7.03
C SER A 102 4.83 13.66 7.74
N GLY A 103 5.71 14.58 7.34
CA GLY A 103 7.07 14.72 7.90
C GLY A 103 7.14 15.56 9.18
N GLU A 104 8.23 15.42 9.93
CA GLU A 104 8.51 16.28 11.09
C GLU A 104 8.89 17.69 10.63
N GLY A 105 8.30 18.73 11.25
CA GLY A 105 8.60 20.15 10.96
C GLY A 105 7.68 20.82 9.93
N VAL A 106 6.58 20.17 9.54
CA VAL A 106 5.54 20.77 8.69
C VAL A 106 4.63 21.67 9.54
N SER A 107 4.17 22.79 8.96
CA SER A 107 3.23 23.71 9.61
C SER A 107 1.89 23.03 9.87
N GLU A 108 1.33 23.24 11.06
CA GLU A 108 -0.03 22.77 11.41
C GLU A 108 -1.08 23.29 10.41
N VAL A 109 -0.87 24.47 9.85
CA VAL A 109 -1.75 25.06 8.83
C VAL A 109 -1.75 24.22 7.55
N ASP A 110 -0.57 23.78 7.09
CA ASP A 110 -0.43 22.99 5.85
C ASP A 110 -1.05 21.60 6.03
N VAL A 111 -0.94 21.04 7.24
CA VAL A 111 -1.60 19.77 7.59
C VAL A 111 -3.11 19.95 7.52
N VAL A 112 -3.67 20.97 8.21
CA VAL A 112 -5.12 21.22 8.24
C VAL A 112 -5.69 21.48 6.84
N GLU A 113 -4.96 22.19 5.98
CA GLU A 113 -5.34 22.42 4.59
C GLU A 113 -5.47 21.11 3.82
N VAL A 114 -4.42 20.27 3.85
CA VAL A 114 -4.43 18.98 3.16
C VAL A 114 -5.53 18.05 3.70
N VAL A 115 -5.77 18.05 5.02
CA VAL A 115 -6.85 17.27 5.63
C VAL A 115 -8.22 17.73 5.10
N SER A 116 -8.45 19.04 5.03
CA SER A 116 -9.73 19.60 4.57
C SER A 116 -9.99 19.23 3.11
N GLU A 117 -8.99 19.33 2.25
CA GLU A 117 -9.09 18.95 0.83
C GLU A 117 -9.41 17.46 0.65
N VAL A 118 -8.78 16.59 1.43
CA VAL A 118 -9.07 15.15 1.37
C VAL A 118 -10.51 14.86 1.80
N GLN A 119 -11.00 15.52 2.85
CA GLN A 119 -12.37 15.36 3.33
C GLN A 119 -13.40 15.84 2.31
N GLU A 120 -13.20 17.01 1.69
CA GLU A 120 -14.08 17.53 0.65
C GLU A 120 -14.14 16.58 -0.55
N TRP A 121 -12.97 16.07 -0.97
CA TRP A 121 -12.92 15.11 -2.06
C TRP A 121 -13.64 13.81 -1.72
N LEU A 122 -13.43 13.25 -0.52
CA LEU A 122 -14.13 12.05 -0.05
C LEU A 122 -15.66 12.22 -0.05
N GLN A 123 -16.16 13.38 0.40
CA GLN A 123 -17.60 13.68 0.41
C GLN A 123 -18.20 13.82 -1.00
N SER A 124 -17.39 14.18 -1.99
CA SER A 124 -17.82 14.30 -3.39
C SER A 124 -17.86 12.98 -4.15
N GLN A 125 -17.28 11.90 -3.60
CA GLN A 125 -17.25 10.59 -4.26
C GLN A 125 -18.58 9.84 -4.08
N PRO A 126 -19.09 9.15 -5.13
CA PRO A 126 -20.24 8.27 -4.97
C PRO A 126 -19.89 7.10 -4.04
N ASP A 127 -20.85 6.64 -3.23
CA ASP A 127 -20.77 5.43 -2.39
C ASP A 127 -20.63 4.17 -3.27
N GLY A 128 -19.44 3.99 -3.85
CA GLY A 128 -19.07 2.86 -4.68
C GLY A 128 -18.14 1.93 -3.90
N PRO A 129 -18.46 0.63 -3.76
CA PRO A 129 -17.68 -0.32 -2.97
C PRO A 129 -16.30 -0.68 -3.58
N ASP A 130 -15.94 -0.17 -4.75
CA ASP A 130 -14.81 -0.68 -5.54
C ASP A 130 -13.53 0.18 -5.53
N SER A 131 -13.53 1.34 -4.86
CA SER A 131 -12.32 2.17 -4.78
C SER A 131 -11.57 1.93 -3.47
N TYR A 132 -10.55 1.08 -3.53
CA TYR A 132 -9.61 0.82 -2.43
C TYR A 132 -8.92 2.10 -1.92
N LEU A 133 -8.79 3.14 -2.77
CA LEU A 133 -8.21 4.43 -2.39
C LEU A 133 -9.19 5.28 -1.57
N THR A 134 -10.48 5.32 -1.93
CA THR A 134 -11.48 6.00 -1.09
C THR A 134 -11.66 5.28 0.23
N GLN A 135 -11.76 3.94 0.22
CA GLN A 135 -11.84 3.14 1.44
C GLN A 135 -10.64 3.34 2.37
N PHE A 136 -9.42 3.46 1.82
CA PHE A 136 -8.22 3.72 2.61
C PHE A 136 -8.24 5.12 3.22
N LEU A 137 -8.56 6.15 2.43
CA LEU A 137 -8.64 7.53 2.88
C LEU A 137 -9.75 7.73 3.92
N SER A 138 -10.91 7.09 3.76
CA SER A 138 -12.01 7.09 4.74
C SER A 138 -11.67 6.40 6.06
N ASN A 139 -10.69 5.48 6.09
CA ASN A 139 -10.26 4.84 7.34
C ASN A 139 -9.17 5.64 8.06
N PHE A 140 -8.62 6.68 7.42
CA PHE A 140 -7.51 7.48 7.95
C PHE A 140 -7.98 8.80 8.60
N PHE A 141 -9.23 9.21 8.32
CA PHE A 141 -9.90 10.41 8.82
C PHE A 141 -11.22 10.04 9.50
#